data_AF-A0A9J6H0H1-F1
#
_entry.id   AF-A0A9J6H0H1-F1
#
_cell.length_a   1.000
_cell.length_b   1.000
_cell.length_c   1.000
_cell.angle_alpha   90.00
_cell.angle_beta   90.00
_cell.angle_gamma   90.00
#
_symmetry.space_group_name_H-M   'P 1'
#
loop_
_entity.id
_entity.type
_entity.pdbx_description
1 polymer ?
#
loop_
_entity_poly.entity_id
_entity_poly.type
_entity_poly.pdbx_seq_one_letter_code
_entity_poly.pdbx_strand_id
1 'polypeptide(L)'
;MLSALKTKASQLDNMHRHGGIIIDEMKLSEHLSVSTEGKIYGFVDLGKYTPKNQESLPCNHGLVVLFVPLVGSWTQVLGTFGSHQNVKGDLLAKIVLEATVLAEKAGLFVNYVTCDAGRMEPKDVA
;
A
#
# COMPACT_ATOMS: atom_id res chain seq x y z
N MET A 1 -5.13 6.70 11.71
CA MET A 1 -4.18 5.60 11.38
C MET A 1 -2.77 5.92 11.86
N LEU A 2 -2.13 7.00 11.37
CA LEU A 2 -0.76 7.37 11.77
C LEU A 2 -0.59 7.63 13.28
N SER A 3 -1.59 8.23 13.94
CA SER A 3 -1.58 8.49 15.38
C SER A 3 -1.49 7.20 16.21
N ALA A 4 -2.30 6.20 15.89
CA ALA A 4 -2.29 4.90 16.56
C ALA A 4 -0.96 4.16 16.35
N LEU A 5 -0.40 4.23 15.13
CA LEU A 5 0.90 3.63 14.83
C LEU A 5 2.02 4.28 15.64
N LYS A 6 2.00 5.61 15.76
CA LYS A 6 2.96 6.36 16.57
C LYS A 6 2.88 5.99 18.05
N THR A 7 1.68 5.85 18.59
CA THR A 7 1.48 5.39 19.97
C THR A 7 2.06 3.99 20.16
N LYS A 8 1.76 3.05 19.25
CA LYS A 8 2.31 1.69 19.29
C LYS A 8 3.85 1.71 19.25
N ALA A 9 4.44 2.42 18.30
CA ALA A 9 5.89 2.51 18.15
C ALA A 9 6.57 3.11 19.40
N SER A 10 5.93 4.05 20.09
CA SER A 10 6.46 4.63 21.33
C SER A 10 6.54 3.65 22.51
N GLN A 11 5.79 2.56 22.46
CA GLN A 11 5.75 1.51 23.48
C GLN A 11 6.70 0.33 23.17
N LEU A 12 7.32 0.34 21.99
CA LEU A 12 8.28 -0.69 21.57
C LEU A 12 9.70 -0.25 21.92
N ASP A 13 10.52 -1.20 22.36
CA ASP A 13 11.96 -1.02 22.46
C ASP A 13 12.59 -0.93 21.06
N ASN A 14 13.90 -0.62 21.01
CA ASN A 14 14.56 -0.31 19.76
C ASN A 14 14.45 -1.44 18.73
N MET A 15 14.66 -2.69 19.14
CA MET A 15 14.74 -3.83 18.23
C MET A 15 13.40 -4.15 17.56
N HIS A 16 12.29 -3.97 18.27
CA HIS A 16 10.95 -4.24 17.76
C HIS A 16 10.41 -3.15 16.82
N ARG A 17 11.13 -2.02 16.70
CA ARG A 17 10.80 -0.94 15.76
C ARG A 17 11.44 -1.15 14.38
N HIS A 18 12.43 -2.02 14.27
CA HIS A 18 13.08 -2.37 13.01
C HIS A 18 12.26 -3.39 12.22
N GLY A 19 12.08 -3.15 10.93
CA GLY A 19 11.26 -3.97 10.06
C GLY A 19 11.43 -3.61 8.60
N GLY A 20 10.49 -4.04 7.77
CA GLY A 20 10.46 -3.67 6.37
C GLY A 20 9.04 -3.53 5.87
N ILE A 21 8.95 -3.03 4.64
CA ILE A 21 7.69 -2.92 3.92
C ILE A 21 7.54 -4.13 3.01
N ILE A 22 6.41 -4.82 3.14
CA ILE A 22 6.01 -5.89 2.22
C ILE A 22 4.84 -5.38 1.39
N ILE A 23 4.91 -5.62 0.09
CA ILE A 23 3.92 -5.18 -0.87
C ILE A 23 3.45 -6.39 -1.67
N ASP A 24 2.14 -6.50 -1.80
CA ASP A 24 1.55 -7.57 -2.60
C ASP A 24 0.30 -7.09 -3.35
N GLU A 25 0.05 -7.70 -4.49
CA GLU A 25 -1.11 -7.44 -5.35
C GLU A 25 -2.00 -8.68 -5.40
N MET A 26 -3.30 -8.49 -5.20
CA MET A 26 -4.29 -9.57 -5.31
C MET A 26 -5.32 -9.26 -6.39
N LYS A 27 -5.67 -10.26 -7.19
CA LYS A 27 -6.76 -10.14 -8.17
C LYS A 27 -8.11 -10.03 -7.45
N LEU A 28 -8.92 -9.06 -7.87
CA LEU A 28 -10.27 -8.86 -7.37
C LEU A 28 -11.28 -9.09 -8.49
N SER A 29 -12.48 -9.53 -8.12
CA SER A 29 -13.64 -9.50 -9.01
C SER A 29 -14.12 -8.06 -9.13
N GLU A 30 -14.33 -7.59 -10.36
CA GLU A 30 -14.93 -6.28 -10.60
C GLU A 30 -16.34 -6.24 -10.02
N HIS A 31 -16.58 -5.32 -9.10
CA HIS A 31 -17.86 -5.19 -8.42
C HIS A 31 -18.07 -3.76 -7.93
N LEU A 32 -19.21 -3.18 -8.30
CA LEU A 32 -19.67 -1.89 -7.77
C LEU A 32 -20.78 -2.14 -6.76
N SER A 33 -20.66 -1.53 -5.60
CA SER A 33 -21.71 -1.58 -4.55
C SER A 33 -22.11 -0.18 -4.12
N VAL A 34 -23.37 -0.03 -3.73
CA VAL A 34 -23.91 1.24 -3.23
C VAL A 34 -24.19 1.10 -1.75
N SER A 35 -23.65 2.01 -0.95
CA SER A 35 -23.89 2.07 0.49
C SER A 35 -25.29 2.60 0.78
N THR A 36 -25.77 2.37 2.01
CA THR A 36 -27.00 2.98 2.51
C THR A 36 -26.97 4.51 2.53
N GLU A 37 -25.78 5.12 2.46
CA GLU A 37 -25.54 6.57 2.37
C GLU A 37 -25.49 7.07 0.91
N GLY A 38 -25.68 6.19 -0.07
CA GLY A 38 -25.60 6.53 -1.50
C GLY A 38 -24.17 6.66 -2.04
N LYS A 39 -23.15 6.23 -1.30
CA LYS A 39 -21.76 6.18 -1.80
C LYS A 39 -21.57 4.95 -2.66
N ILE A 40 -20.92 5.11 -3.80
CA ILE A 40 -20.56 3.99 -4.69
C ILE A 40 -19.12 3.56 -4.36
N TYR A 41 -18.94 2.28 -4.08
CA TYR A 41 -17.63 1.66 -3.86
C TYR A 41 -17.25 0.74 -5.01
N GLY A 42 -15.95 0.47 -5.15
CA GLY A 42 -15.41 -0.46 -6.14
C GLY A 42 -14.77 0.20 -7.34
N PHE A 43 -14.55 1.52 -7.32
CA PHE A 43 -13.72 2.21 -8.30
C PHE A 43 -12.23 2.14 -7.94
N VAL A 44 -11.37 2.46 -8.90
CA VAL A 44 -9.94 2.67 -8.66
C VAL A 44 -9.72 3.76 -7.63
N ASP A 45 -8.88 3.45 -6.63
CA ASP A 45 -8.45 4.38 -5.59
C ASP A 45 -7.00 4.07 -5.20
N LEU A 46 -6.08 4.88 -5.73
CA LEU A 46 -4.65 4.91 -5.38
C LEU A 46 -4.35 6.15 -4.51
N GLY A 47 -5.35 6.69 -3.82
CA GLY A 47 -5.28 7.94 -3.08
C GLY A 47 -5.01 9.14 -3.98
N LYS A 48 -4.12 10.03 -3.52
CA LYS A 48 -3.72 11.25 -4.28
C LYS A 48 -2.96 10.94 -5.58
N TYR A 49 -2.60 9.68 -5.80
CA TYR A 49 -1.89 9.21 -6.97
C TYR A 49 -2.81 8.57 -8.03
N THR A 50 -4.12 8.56 -7.79
CA THR A 50 -5.09 8.03 -8.76
C THR A 50 -5.02 8.82 -10.07
N PRO A 51 -4.74 8.17 -11.22
CA PRO A 51 -4.79 8.83 -12.51
C PRO A 51 -6.24 9.25 -12.84
N LYS A 52 -6.43 10.51 -13.26
CA LYS A 52 -7.77 11.06 -13.58
C LYS A 52 -8.56 10.24 -14.60
N ASN A 53 -7.86 9.62 -15.54
CA ASN A 53 -8.47 8.77 -16.56
C ASN A 53 -8.88 7.37 -16.04
N GLN A 54 -8.59 7.04 -14.78
CA GLN A 54 -8.90 5.76 -14.15
C GLN A 54 -9.90 5.87 -12.99
N GLU A 55 -10.18 7.07 -12.47
CA GLU A 55 -11.07 7.29 -11.30
C GLU A 55 -12.47 6.67 -11.45
N SER A 56 -12.98 6.55 -12.67
CA SER A 56 -14.30 5.97 -12.96
C SER A 56 -14.26 4.49 -13.36
N LEU A 57 -13.08 3.86 -13.40
CA LEU A 57 -12.94 2.45 -13.73
C LEU A 57 -13.21 1.58 -12.51
N PRO A 58 -13.89 0.43 -12.65
CA PRO A 58 -14.00 -0.53 -11.56
C PRO A 58 -12.62 -1.09 -11.21
N CYS A 59 -12.30 -1.23 -9.92
CA CYS A 59 -11.07 -1.87 -9.50
C CYS A 59 -11.14 -3.38 -9.73
N ASN A 60 -10.03 -3.96 -10.16
CA ASN A 60 -9.90 -5.39 -10.42
C ASN A 60 -8.61 -5.99 -9.85
N HIS A 61 -7.81 -5.18 -9.16
CA HIS A 61 -6.71 -5.60 -8.31
C HIS A 61 -6.72 -4.78 -7.02
N GLY A 62 -6.28 -5.40 -5.93
CA GLY A 62 -6.03 -4.78 -4.65
C GLY A 62 -4.54 -4.78 -4.37
N LEU A 63 -3.97 -3.62 -4.04
CA LEU A 63 -2.58 -3.48 -3.61
C LEU A 63 -2.57 -3.26 -2.09
N VAL A 64 -1.79 -4.07 -1.38
CA VAL A 64 -1.63 -3.94 0.08
C VAL A 64 -0.18 -3.61 0.40
N VAL A 65 0.02 -2.60 1.26
CA VAL A 65 1.33 -2.21 1.79
C VAL A 65 1.33 -2.50 3.29
N LEU A 66 2.23 -3.37 3.73
CA LEU A 66 2.36 -3.84 5.11
C LEU A 66 3.71 -3.44 5.68
N PHE A 67 3.76 -3.08 6.96
CA PHE A 67 4.98 -3.12 7.75
C PHE A 67 5.07 -4.46 8.48
N VAL A 68 6.24 -5.09 8.38
CA VAL A 68 6.56 -6.35 9.08
C VAL A 68 7.87 -6.15 9.86
N PRO A 69 7.85 -6.27 11.20
CA PRO A 69 9.03 -6.14 12.04
C PRO A 69 9.99 -7.30 11.80
N LEU A 70 11.29 -7.07 12.01
CA LEU A 70 12.31 -8.11 12.04
C LEU A 70 12.21 -8.94 13.33
N VAL A 71 11.81 -8.29 14.43
CA VAL A 71 11.66 -8.91 15.75
C VAL A 71 10.24 -8.73 16.25
N GLY A 72 9.58 -9.84 16.58
CA GLY A 72 8.21 -9.89 17.04
C GLY A 72 7.22 -10.39 15.99
N SER A 73 6.02 -10.76 16.44
CA SER A 73 4.97 -11.36 15.62
C SER A 73 3.77 -10.42 15.49
N TRP A 74 3.98 -9.27 14.84
CA TRP A 74 2.91 -8.33 14.55
C TRP A 74 3.08 -7.78 13.14
N THR A 75 2.00 -7.32 12.53
CA THR A 75 2.05 -6.63 11.24
C THR A 75 1.16 -5.40 11.30
N GLN A 76 1.38 -4.45 10.40
CA GLN A 76 0.54 -3.27 10.27
C GLN A 76 0.30 -2.96 8.81
N VAL A 77 -0.96 -2.96 8.39
CA VAL A 77 -1.35 -2.39 7.11
C VAL A 77 -1.01 -0.90 7.16
N LEU A 78 -0.21 -0.41 6.21
CA LEU A 78 0.13 1.00 6.02
C LEU A 78 -0.76 1.65 4.96
N GLY A 79 -1.22 0.86 3.98
CA GLY A 79 -2.14 1.31 2.94
C GLY A 79 -2.77 0.14 2.19
N THR A 80 -3.97 0.37 1.69
CA THR A 80 -4.72 -0.52 0.81
C THR A 80 -5.27 0.30 -0.32
N PHE A 81 -5.07 -0.15 -1.55
CA PHE A 81 -5.43 0.59 -2.74
C PHE A 81 -6.15 -0.31 -3.73
N GLY A 82 -7.07 0.26 -4.51
CA GLY A 82 -7.74 -0.42 -5.60
C GLY A 82 -7.18 0.07 -6.93
N SER A 83 -6.78 -0.84 -7.82
CA SER A 83 -6.30 -0.51 -9.16
C SER A 83 -7.07 -1.24 -10.25
N HIS A 84 -7.02 -0.70 -11.46
CA HIS A 84 -7.48 -1.36 -12.67
C HIS A 84 -6.25 -1.77 -13.47
N GLN A 85 -5.90 -3.06 -13.41
CA GLN A 85 -4.59 -3.66 -13.74
C GLN A 85 -3.50 -3.41 -12.68
N ASN A 86 -2.34 -4.04 -12.89
CA ASN A 86 -1.16 -3.90 -12.03
C ASN A 86 -0.72 -2.44 -11.94
N VAL A 87 -0.22 -2.06 -10.76
CA VAL A 87 0.27 -0.70 -10.54
C VAL A 87 1.62 -0.51 -11.23
N LYS A 88 1.74 0.51 -12.07
CA LYS A 88 3.00 0.81 -12.78
C LYS A 88 4.12 1.13 -11.77
N GLY A 89 5.34 0.72 -12.10
CA GLY A 89 6.49 0.81 -11.20
C GLY A 89 6.80 2.24 -10.71
N ASP A 90 6.57 3.27 -11.53
CA ASP A 90 6.77 4.67 -11.14
C ASP A 90 5.75 5.14 -10.10
N LEU A 91 4.51 4.66 -10.20
CA LEU A 91 3.45 4.94 -9.25
C LEU A 91 3.64 4.15 -7.96
N LEU A 92 4.00 2.87 -8.09
CA LEU A 92 4.33 2.00 -6.98
C LEU A 92 5.48 2.59 -6.14
N ALA A 93 6.55 3.08 -6.79
CA ALA A 93 7.66 3.73 -6.10
C ALA A 93 7.22 4.93 -5.26
N LYS A 94 6.26 5.75 -5.73
CA LYS A 94 5.71 6.88 -4.96
C LYS A 94 4.94 6.41 -3.72
N ILE A 95 4.12 5.36 -3.88
CA ILE A 95 3.37 4.75 -2.78
C ILE A 95 4.34 4.21 -1.72
N VAL A 96 5.37 3.49 -2.14
CA VAL A 96 6.39 2.92 -1.24
C VAL A 96 7.17 4.00 -0.51
N LEU A 97 7.59 5.05 -1.21
CA LEU A 97 8.32 6.16 -0.62
C LEU A 97 7.46 6.86 0.44
N GLU A 98 6.18 7.10 0.15
CA GLU A 98 5.28 7.73 1.11
C GLU A 98 5.00 6.84 2.32
N ALA A 99 4.76 5.54 2.11
CA ALA A 99 4.60 4.57 3.19
C ALA A 99 5.83 4.52 4.10
N THR A 100 7.03 4.56 3.51
CA THR A 100 8.31 4.61 4.23
C THR A 100 8.39 5.88 5.10
N VAL A 101 8.15 7.04 4.50
CA VAL A 101 8.18 8.33 5.22
C VAL A 101 7.16 8.35 6.36
N LEU A 102 5.97 7.80 6.17
CA LEU A 102 4.93 7.74 7.20
C LEU A 102 5.30 6.78 8.34
N ALA A 103 5.85 5.61 8.03
CA ALA A 103 6.32 4.65 9.04
C ALA A 103 7.46 5.24 9.88
N GLU A 104 8.45 5.86 9.24
CA GLU A 104 9.59 6.54 9.89
C GLU A 104 9.12 7.69 10.79
N LYS A 105 8.17 8.52 10.31
CA LYS A 105 7.57 9.58 11.12
C LYS A 105 6.78 9.05 12.32
N ALA A 106 6.29 7.81 12.26
CA ALA A 106 5.65 7.14 13.39
C ALA A 106 6.67 6.58 14.40
N GLY A 107 7.96 6.52 14.06
CA GLY A 107 9.03 6.01 14.92
C GLY A 107 9.40 4.54 14.66
N LEU A 108 8.96 3.97 13.54
CA LEU A 108 9.46 2.68 13.05
C LEU A 108 10.69 2.90 12.17
N PHE A 109 11.50 1.87 12.01
CA PHE A 109 12.67 1.89 11.11
C PHE A 109 12.46 0.89 9.97
N VAL A 110 12.44 1.40 8.75
CA VAL A 110 12.27 0.62 7.51
C VAL A 110 13.64 0.24 6.97
N ASN A 111 14.03 -1.01 7.19
CA ASN A 111 15.32 -1.56 6.79
C ASN A 111 15.30 -2.24 5.42
N TYR A 112 14.14 -2.71 4.96
CA TYR A 112 14.00 -3.35 3.66
C TYR A 112 12.63 -3.07 3.03
N VAL A 113 12.55 -3.24 1.72
CA VAL A 113 11.30 -3.28 0.97
C VAL A 113 11.31 -4.55 0.14
N THR A 114 10.25 -5.34 0.23
CA THR A 114 10.08 -6.58 -0.53
C THR A 114 8.72 -6.57 -1.22
N CYS A 115 8.70 -6.98 -2.49
CA CYS A 115 7.50 -7.21 -3.25
C CYS A 115 7.63 -8.50 -4.06
N ASP A 116 6.52 -9.07 -4.52
CA ASP A 116 6.58 -10.11 -5.54
C ASP A 116 7.20 -9.55 -6.84
N ALA A 117 7.87 -10.39 -7.61
CA ALA A 117 8.41 -10.08 -8.92
C ALA A 117 7.31 -10.05 -10.01
N GLY A 118 6.13 -9.51 -9.67
CA GLY A 118 4.99 -9.38 -10.56
C GLY A 118 5.34 -8.56 -11.79
N ARG A 119 5.47 -9.25 -12.93
CA ARG A 119 5.71 -8.80 -14.31
C ARG A 119 6.16 -7.33 -14.43
N MET A 120 7.45 -7.07 -14.26
CA MET A 120 8.07 -5.89 -14.87
C MET A 120 8.01 -6.07 -16.39
N GLU A 121 7.04 -5.45 -17.06
CA GLU A 121 7.13 -5.31 -18.51
C GLU A 121 8.38 -4.49 -18.83
N PRO A 122 9.30 -5.00 -19.66
CA PRO A 122 10.45 -4.22 -20.11
C PRO A 122 9.91 -2.96 -20.79
N LYS A 123 10.40 -1.79 -20.36
CA LYS A 123 10.20 -0.58 -21.16
C LYS A 123 10.76 -0.87 -22.54
N ASP A 124 9.91 -0.76 -23.56
CA ASP A 124 10.29 -0.85 -24.95
C ASP A 124 11.59 -0.09 -25.18
N VAL A 125 12.64 -0.83 -25.53
CA VAL A 125 13.82 -0.28 -26.18
C VAL A 125 13.40 -0.11 -27.64
N ALA A 126 12.86 1.06 -27.94
CA ALA A 126 12.67 1.56 -29.30
C ALA A 126 13.68 2.68 -29.57
#